data_AF-A0A091S1I4-F1
#
_entry.id   AF-A0A091S1I4-F1
#
_cell.length_a   1.000
_cell.length_b   1.000
_cell.length_c   1.000
_cell.angle_alpha   90.00
_cell.angle_beta   90.00
_cell.angle_gamma   90.00
#
_symmetry.space_group_name_H-M   'P 1'
#
loop_
_entity.id
_entity.type
_entity.pdbx_description
1 polymer ?
#
loop_
_entity_poly.entity_id
_entity_poly.type
_entity_poly.pdbx_seq_one_letter_code
_entity_poly.pdbx_strand_id
1 'polypeptide(L)' 'MFQAMIPKSLKAMKLYFTTVYQEIWVGVALTAYAYYKISYGGK' A
#
# COMPACT_ATOMS: atom_id res chain seq x y z
N MET A 1 0.67 24.13 3.95
CA MET A 1 1.67 23.24 4.57
C MET A 1 1.60 21.79 4.06
N PHE A 2 0.45 21.11 4.02
CA PHE A 2 0.35 19.72 3.55
C PHE A 2 0.75 19.49 2.08
N GLN A 3 0.44 20.44 1.18
CA GLN A 3 0.83 20.32 -0.23
C GLN A 3 2.34 20.35 -0.49
N ALA A 4 3.11 21.02 0.37
CA ALA A 4 4.58 21.02 0.27
C ALA A 4 5.19 19.67 0.67
N MET A 5 4.40 18.82 1.35
CA MET A 5 4.80 17.50 1.81
C MET A 5 4.51 16.41 0.77
N ILE A 6 3.77 16.72 -0.30
CA ILE A 6 3.49 15.78 -1.39
C ILE A 6 4.67 15.83 -2.37
N PRO A 7 5.51 14.79 -2.42
CA PRO A 7 6.66 14.81 -3.31
C PRO A 7 6.19 14.76 -4.77
N LYS A 8 6.93 15.41 -5.67
CA LYS A 8 6.64 15.45 -7.11
C LYS A 8 6.49 14.03 -7.71
N SER A 9 7.20 13.05 -7.15
CA SER A 9 7.11 11.64 -7.51
C SER A 9 5.71 11.04 -7.26
N LEU A 10 5.02 11.44 -6.19
CA LEU A 10 3.67 10.96 -5.87
C LEU A 10 2.65 11.48 -6.90
N LYS A 11 2.83 12.72 -7.36
CA LYS A 11 2.05 13.27 -8.48
C LYS A 11 2.25 12.45 -9.77
N ALA A 12 3.50 12.08 -10.10
CA ALA A 12 3.79 11.25 -11.27
C ALA A 12 3.26 9.81 -11.13
N MET A 13 3.21 9.27 -9.91
CA MET A 13 2.74 7.92 -9.62
C MET A 13 1.22 7.81 -9.44
N LYS A 14 0.47 8.92 -9.53
CA LYS A 14 -0.97 8.94 -9.26
C LYS A 14 -1.74 7.83 -10.00
N LEU A 15 -1.55 7.72 -11.31
CA LEU A 15 -2.22 6.71 -12.14
C LEU A 15 -1.89 5.28 -11.70
N TYR A 16 -0.63 5.03 -11.36
CA TYR A 16 -0.18 3.70 -10.93
C TYR A 16 -0.83 3.30 -9.61
N PHE A 17 -0.81 4.19 -8.61
CA PHE A 17 -1.40 3.89 -7.32
C PHE A 17 -2.93 3.85 -7.30
N THR A 18 -3.61 4.60 -8.18
CA THR A 18 -5.09 4.65 -8.18
C THR A 18 -5.74 3.65 -9.14
N THR A 19 -5.04 3.26 -10.21
CA THR A 19 -5.65 2.52 -11.32
C THR A 19 -4.90 1.24 -11.66
N VAL A 20 -3.57 1.28 -11.70
CA VAL A 20 -2.77 0.12 -12.17
C VAL A 20 -2.50 -0.88 -11.05
N TYR A 21 -2.31 -0.44 -9.82
CA TYR A 21 -1.85 -1.27 -8.70
C TYR A 21 -2.98 -1.75 -7.78
N GLN A 22 -4.23 -1.73 -8.22
CA GLN A 22 -5.37 -2.11 -7.38
C GLN A 22 -5.24 -3.54 -6.83
N GLU A 23 -4.89 -4.51 -7.68
CA GLU A 23 -4.66 -5.89 -7.28
C GLU A 23 -3.39 -6.07 -6.44
N ILE A 24 -2.37 -5.23 -6.67
CA ILE A 24 -1.16 -5.23 -5.83
C ILE A 24 -1.52 -4.80 -4.41
N TRP A 25 -2.36 -3.78 -4.23
CA TRP A 25 -2.84 -3.39 -2.91
C TRP A 25 -3.60 -4.52 -2.20
N VAL A 26 -4.42 -5.27 -2.94
CA VAL A 26 -5.09 -6.46 -2.41
C VAL A 26 -4.06 -7.52 -1.99
N GLY A 27 -3.06 -7.81 -2.83
CA GLY A 27 -1.98 -8.74 -2.51
C GLY A 27 -1.16 -8.33 -1.28
N VAL A 28 -0.87 -7.04 -1.13
CA VAL A 28 -0.18 -6.47 0.03
C VAL A 28 -1.03 -6.67 1.30
N ALA A 29 -2.33 -6.38 1.25
CA ALA A 29 -3.23 -6.58 2.37
C ALA A 29 -3.31 -8.05 2.79
N LEU A 30 -3.44 -8.96 1.83
CA LEU A 30 -3.46 -10.40 2.08
C LEU A 30 -2.15 -10.91 2.68
N THR A 31 -1.01 -10.46 2.14
CA THR A 31 0.32 -10.83 2.63
C THR A 31 0.54 -10.33 4.05
N ALA A 32 0.17 -9.07 4.32
CA ALA A 32 0.25 -8.50 5.66
C ALA A 32 -0.64 -9.25 6.66
N TYR A 33 -1.86 -9.61 6.25
CA TYR A 33 -2.77 -10.41 7.08
C TYR A 33 -2.22 -11.81 7.37
N ALA A 34 -1.73 -12.51 6.35
CA ALA A 34 -1.12 -13.82 6.50
C ALA A 34 0.11 -13.75 7.42
N TYR A 35 1.00 -12.77 7.21
CA TYR A 35 2.15 -12.53 8.07
C TYR A 35 1.73 -12.29 9.52
N TYR A 36 0.74 -11.42 9.75
CA TYR A 36 0.21 -11.15 11.07
C TYR A 36 -0.30 -12.42 11.75
N LYS A 37 -1.09 -13.24 11.04
CA LYS A 37 -1.63 -14.49 11.57
C LYS A 37 -0.53 -15.51 11.88
N ILE A 38 0.49 -15.64 11.03
CA ILE A 38 1.62 -16.55 11.27
C ILE A 38 2.45 -16.09 12.47
N SER A 39 2.78 -14.80 12.55
CA SER A 39 3.68 -14.27 13.58
C SER A 39 3.00 -14.11 14.95
N TYR A 40 1.69 -13.82 15.00
CA TYR A 40 1.00 -13.45 16.23
C TYR A 40 -0.29 -14.22 16.51
N GLY A 41 -0.78 -15.03 15.57
CA GLY A 41 -2.08 -15.71 15.68
C GLY A 41 -2.08 -17.00 16.50
N GLY A 42 -0.93 -17.44 17.01
CA GLY A 42 -0.80 -18.60 17.91
C GLY A 42 -0.63 -18.23 19.40
N LYS A 43 -0.89 -16.97 19.76
CA LYS A 43 -1.09 -16.55 21.15
C LYS A 43 -2.51 -16.84 21.61
#